data_AF-A0A917CFE4-F1
#
_entry.id   AF-A0A917CFE4-F1
#
_cell.length_a   1.000
_cell.length_b   1.000
_cell.length_c   1.000
_cell.angle_alpha   90.00
_cell.angle_beta   90.00
_cell.angle_gamma   90.00
#
_symmetry.space_group_name_H-M   'P 1'
#
loop_
_entity.id
_entity.type
_entity.pdbx_description
1 polymer ?
#
loop_
_entity_poly.entity_id
_entity_poly.type
_entity_poly.pdbx_seq_one_letter_code
_entity_poly.pdbx_strand_id
1 'polypeptide(L)'
;MIFVLAFYATVRLTPTLNPERMVMGSFDISYVTDYFMSSQVDAYSQNNEAQGRFSTTKVFLDEVNDSASTAMVGFGPGMLLKTEIDGAGREKSEDMYGMQYGGGLEQFGVLYGITGFSWLLVQIGWPGTIVWLAFYVYMFGRFIKLSNSENDPFWKSFQLSMAGYAIVVLVISLIYGSYMIMGDLMVFVFFLMSAISFSRQAARVSRVSR
;
A
#
# COMPACT_ATOMS: atom_id res chain seq x y z
N MET A 1 24.63 11.35 -2.48
CA MET A 1 25.25 11.63 -1.17
C MET A 1 24.24 11.53 -0.01
N ILE A 2 23.11 12.26 -0.06
CA ILE A 2 22.09 12.24 1.01
C ILE A 2 21.56 10.82 1.29
N PHE A 3 21.25 10.03 0.25
CA PHE A 3 20.77 8.65 0.43
C PHE A 3 21.77 7.74 1.13
N VAL A 4 23.07 7.87 0.83
CA VAL A 4 24.12 7.04 1.45
C VAL A 4 24.25 7.39 2.94
N LEU A 5 24.22 8.70 3.26
CA LEU A 5 24.25 9.16 4.65
C LEU A 5 22.99 8.73 5.42
N ALA A 6 21.82 8.85 4.80
CA ALA A 6 20.55 8.41 5.40
C ALA A 6 20.54 6.90 5.64
N PHE A 7 21.03 6.10 4.67
CA PHE A 7 21.14 4.66 4.81
C PHE A 7 22.11 4.27 5.93
N TYR A 8 23.31 4.85 5.94
CA TYR A 8 24.29 4.64 7.00
C TYR A 8 23.73 4.99 8.38
N ALA A 9 23.08 6.14 8.51
CA ALA A 9 22.43 6.56 9.75
C ALA A 9 21.31 5.60 10.16
N THR A 10 20.49 5.13 9.21
CA THR A 10 19.40 4.19 9.47
C THR A 10 19.92 2.88 10.04
N VAL A 11 20.95 2.30 9.42
CA VAL A 11 21.57 1.04 9.89
C VAL A 11 22.13 1.20 11.30
N ARG A 12 22.85 2.30 11.57
CA ARG A 12 23.44 2.50 12.90
C ARG A 12 22.42 2.84 13.98
N LEU A 13 21.37 3.57 13.64
CA LEU A 13 20.35 3.97 14.61
C LEU A 13 19.31 2.87 14.87
N THR A 14 19.19 1.89 13.99
CA THR A 14 18.23 0.79 14.11
C THR A 14 18.92 -0.42 14.73
N PRO A 15 18.62 -0.80 15.98
CA PRO A 15 19.27 -1.91 16.65
C PRO A 15 19.18 -3.23 15.87
N THR A 16 18.04 -3.51 15.23
CA THR A 16 17.84 -4.77 14.50
C THR A 16 18.70 -4.91 13.24
N LEU A 17 19.33 -3.83 12.76
CA LEU A 17 20.16 -3.82 11.56
C LEU A 17 21.66 -3.92 11.86
N ASN A 18 22.05 -4.14 13.12
CA ASN A 18 23.43 -4.42 13.49
C ASN A 18 23.56 -5.69 14.34
N PRO A 19 24.70 -6.39 14.28
CA PRO A 19 24.92 -7.63 15.03
C PRO A 19 24.78 -7.45 16.55
N GLU A 20 25.16 -6.28 17.08
CA GLU A 20 25.18 -6.01 18.51
C GLU A 20 23.80 -5.67 19.08
N ARG A 21 22.79 -5.47 18.21
CA ARG A 21 21.42 -5.10 18.57
C ARG A 21 21.33 -3.86 19.45
N MET A 22 22.11 -2.83 19.13
CA MET A 22 22.14 -1.57 19.90
C MET A 22 22.10 -0.33 19.01
N VAL A 23 21.68 0.79 19.58
CA VAL A 23 21.74 2.09 18.90
C VAL A 23 23.21 2.50 18.77
N MET A 24 23.59 2.98 17.59
CA MET A 24 24.96 3.28 17.16
C MET A 24 25.88 2.05 17.08
N GLY A 25 25.33 0.86 16.87
CA GLY A 25 26.08 -0.37 16.63
C GLY A 25 26.98 -0.32 15.38
N SER A 26 27.63 -1.43 15.06
CA SER A 26 28.52 -1.51 13.91
C SER A 26 27.73 -1.39 12.59
N PHE A 27 28.39 -0.86 11.56
CA PHE A 27 27.83 -0.89 10.20
C PHE A 27 28.41 -2.10 9.49
N ASP A 28 27.62 -3.16 9.38
CA ASP A 28 27.96 -4.39 8.68
C ASP A 28 26.94 -4.63 7.57
N ILE A 29 27.37 -4.44 6.32
CA ILE A 29 26.48 -4.59 5.16
C ILE A 29 26.06 -6.06 4.96
N SER A 30 26.93 -7.02 5.27
CA SER A 30 26.64 -8.45 5.14
C SER A 30 25.55 -8.85 6.14
N TYR A 31 25.64 -8.36 7.38
CA TYR A 31 24.58 -8.57 8.37
C TYR A 31 23.25 -7.98 7.91
N VAL A 32 23.26 -6.76 7.37
CA VAL A 32 22.04 -6.11 6.87
C VAL A 32 21.41 -6.90 5.72
N THR A 33 22.21 -7.41 4.78
CA THR A 33 21.70 -8.22 3.67
C THR A 33 21.16 -9.56 4.15
N ASP A 34 21.87 -10.25 5.04
CA ASP A 34 21.44 -11.55 5.57
C ASP A 34 20.17 -11.43 6.41
N TYR A 35 20.09 -10.37 7.22
CA TYR A 35 18.88 -10.02 7.97
C TYR A 35 17.70 -9.74 7.02
N PHE A 36 17.91 -8.98 5.95
CA PHE A 36 16.85 -8.70 4.98
C PHE A 36 16.37 -9.97 4.27
N MET A 37 17.30 -10.81 3.80
CA MET A 37 16.97 -12.07 3.12
C MET A 37 16.17 -12.99 4.04
N SER A 38 16.66 -13.22 5.27
CA SER A 38 16.00 -14.10 6.24
C SER A 38 14.67 -13.56 6.78
N SER A 39 14.53 -12.24 6.94
CA SER A 39 13.32 -11.65 7.55
C SER A 39 12.25 -11.20 6.57
N GLN A 40 12.59 -10.98 5.29
CA GLN A 40 11.63 -10.50 4.28
C GLN A 40 11.41 -11.47 3.13
N VAL A 41 12.46 -12.13 2.65
CA VAL A 41 12.44 -12.96 1.43
C VAL A 41 12.14 -14.42 1.76
N ASP A 42 12.88 -15.01 2.69
CA ASP A 42 12.76 -16.42 3.11
C ASP A 42 12.09 -16.57 4.47
N ALA A 43 11.29 -15.59 4.86
CA ALA A 43 10.60 -15.60 6.15
C ALA A 43 9.38 -16.52 6.10
N TYR A 44 9.52 -17.69 6.72
CA TYR A 44 8.47 -18.68 6.96
C TYR A 44 8.40 -19.08 8.45
N SER A 45 7.22 -19.44 8.93
CA SER A 45 6.97 -19.95 10.28
C SER A 45 7.48 -21.38 10.45
N GLN A 46 7.52 -21.84 11.70
CA GLN A 46 7.80 -23.26 11.99
C GLN A 46 6.76 -24.19 11.35
N ASN A 47 5.56 -23.68 11.05
CA ASN A 47 4.48 -24.37 10.34
C ASN A 47 4.53 -24.12 8.82
N ASN A 48 5.63 -23.59 8.30
CA ASN A 48 5.83 -23.25 6.89
C ASN A 48 4.89 -22.16 6.34
N GLU A 49 4.43 -21.24 7.19
CA GLU A 49 3.58 -20.11 6.78
C GLU A 49 4.41 -18.87 6.47
N ALA A 50 4.11 -18.15 5.40
CA ALA A 50 4.83 -16.93 5.02
C ALA A 50 4.67 -15.80 6.06
N GLN A 51 5.77 -15.15 6.41
CA GLN A 51 5.83 -14.06 7.41
C GLN A 51 6.52 -12.79 6.94
N GLY A 52 7.17 -12.83 5.77
CA GLY A 52 7.87 -11.69 5.18
C GLY A 52 7.02 -11.01 4.11
N ARG A 53 7.32 -9.74 3.81
CA ARG A 53 6.58 -9.01 2.76
C ARG A 53 6.78 -9.61 1.38
N PHE A 54 8.00 -10.10 1.08
CA PHE A 54 8.27 -10.74 -0.20
C PHE A 54 7.73 -12.16 -0.26
N SER A 55 7.95 -12.99 0.77
CA SER A 55 7.40 -14.35 0.80
C SER A 55 5.88 -14.35 0.69
N THR A 56 5.20 -13.47 1.44
CA THR A 56 3.75 -13.31 1.37
C THR A 56 3.27 -12.82 0.01
N THR A 57 3.96 -11.82 -0.58
CA THR A 57 3.59 -11.33 -1.92
C THR A 57 3.75 -12.43 -2.96
N LYS A 58 4.77 -13.28 -2.85
CA LYS A 58 4.98 -14.42 -3.74
C LYS A 58 3.85 -15.43 -3.63
N VAL A 59 3.49 -15.84 -2.42
CA VAL A 59 2.36 -16.77 -2.18
C VAL A 59 1.09 -16.25 -2.85
N PHE A 60 0.74 -14.98 -2.63
CA PHE A 60 -0.46 -14.42 -3.27
C PHE A 60 -0.36 -14.27 -4.78
N LEU A 61 0.83 -14.03 -5.33
CA LEU A 61 1.03 -14.03 -6.78
C LEU A 61 0.78 -15.43 -7.34
N ASP A 62 1.30 -16.47 -6.70
CA ASP A 62 1.11 -17.86 -7.14
C ASP A 62 -0.39 -18.22 -7.10
N GLU A 63 -1.08 -17.90 -6.01
CA GLU A 63 -2.52 -18.15 -5.82
C GLU A 63 -3.42 -17.37 -6.79
N VAL A 64 -3.16 -16.08 -6.98
CA VAL A 64 -3.96 -15.26 -7.90
C VAL A 64 -3.79 -15.73 -9.34
N ASN A 65 -2.59 -16.18 -9.71
CA ASN A 65 -2.29 -16.63 -11.07
C ASN A 65 -2.64 -18.11 -11.32
N ASP A 66 -3.11 -18.87 -10.33
CA ASP A 66 -3.51 -20.28 -10.48
C ASP A 66 -4.64 -20.45 -11.50
N SER A 67 -5.55 -19.47 -11.59
CA SER A 67 -6.62 -19.46 -12.59
C SER A 67 -6.75 -18.12 -13.30
N ALA A 68 -7.19 -18.15 -14.57
CA ALA A 68 -7.50 -16.93 -15.32
C ALA A 68 -8.62 -16.10 -14.65
N SER A 69 -9.55 -16.75 -13.93
CA SER A 69 -10.62 -16.06 -13.21
C SER A 69 -10.06 -15.25 -12.04
N THR A 70 -9.31 -15.89 -11.15
CA THR A 70 -8.68 -15.22 -9.99
C THR A 70 -7.69 -14.16 -10.44
N ALA A 71 -6.95 -14.37 -11.53
CA ALA A 71 -6.06 -13.35 -12.09
C ALA A 71 -6.81 -12.10 -12.56
N MET A 72 -8.04 -12.25 -13.06
CA MET A 72 -8.84 -11.15 -13.62
C MET A 72 -9.68 -10.41 -12.58
N VAL A 73 -10.29 -11.14 -11.63
CA VAL A 73 -11.25 -10.54 -10.68
C VAL A 73 -10.84 -10.69 -9.22
N GLY A 74 -9.73 -11.38 -8.94
CA GLY A 74 -9.34 -11.76 -7.59
C GLY A 74 -10.32 -12.77 -6.99
N PHE A 75 -10.25 -12.88 -5.67
CA PHE A 75 -11.13 -13.70 -4.84
C PHE A 75 -12.28 -12.89 -4.21
N GLY A 76 -12.30 -11.57 -4.41
CA GLY A 76 -13.29 -10.66 -3.86
C GLY A 76 -12.93 -10.09 -2.49
N PRO A 77 -13.54 -8.96 -2.10
CA PRO A 77 -13.19 -8.23 -0.88
C PRO A 77 -13.52 -8.98 0.42
N GLY A 78 -14.57 -9.82 0.40
CA GLY A 78 -15.03 -10.58 1.58
C GLY A 78 -14.12 -11.74 1.98
N MET A 79 -13.04 -12.00 1.25
CA MET A 79 -12.07 -13.05 1.61
C MET A 79 -11.08 -12.58 2.69
N LEU A 80 -10.67 -11.32 2.64
CA LEU A 80 -9.70 -10.75 3.58
C LEU A 80 -10.37 -9.81 4.60
N LEU A 81 -11.47 -9.14 4.23
CA LEU A 81 -12.21 -8.25 5.12
C LEU A 81 -13.37 -8.99 5.77
N LYS A 82 -13.48 -8.86 7.09
CA LYS A 82 -14.69 -9.20 7.83
C LYS A 82 -15.75 -8.16 7.51
N THR A 83 -16.87 -8.60 6.93
CA THR A 83 -18.09 -7.78 6.87
C THR A 83 -18.94 -8.03 8.10
N GLU A 84 -19.56 -6.98 8.63
CA GLU A 84 -20.55 -7.09 9.71
C GLU A 84 -21.92 -7.58 9.21
N ILE A 85 -22.09 -7.73 7.89
CA ILE A 85 -23.33 -8.16 7.26
C ILE A 85 -23.39 -9.69 7.19
N ASP A 86 -24.39 -10.28 7.86
CA ASP A 86 -24.65 -11.72 7.85
C ASP A 86 -24.89 -12.23 6.42
N GLY A 87 -24.25 -13.35 6.07
CA GLY A 87 -24.30 -13.94 4.72
C GLY A 87 -23.38 -13.30 3.66
N ALA A 88 -22.71 -12.18 3.95
CA ALA A 88 -21.84 -11.47 2.99
C ALA A 88 -20.32 -11.70 3.20
N GLY A 89 -19.92 -12.70 4.01
CA GLY A 89 -18.51 -13.03 4.28
C GLY A 89 -18.15 -13.16 5.77
N ARG A 90 -19.08 -12.88 6.67
CA ARG A 90 -18.92 -13.05 8.12
C ARG A 90 -18.58 -14.50 8.54
N GLU A 91 -19.14 -15.47 7.83
CA GLU A 91 -18.94 -16.91 8.13
C GLU A 91 -17.67 -17.49 7.48
N LYS A 92 -17.15 -16.87 6.42
CA LYS A 92 -15.93 -17.33 5.72
C LYS A 92 -14.64 -16.80 6.34
N SER A 93 -14.77 -15.94 7.33
CA SER A 93 -13.67 -15.25 7.98
C SER A 93 -13.52 -15.77 9.41
N GLU A 94 -13.19 -17.06 9.55
CA GLU A 94 -12.96 -17.66 10.87
C GLU A 94 -11.88 -16.91 11.64
N ASP A 95 -12.14 -16.74 12.95
CA ASP A 95 -11.35 -15.93 13.87
C ASP A 95 -9.99 -16.58 14.16
N MET A 96 -8.92 -15.99 13.62
CA MET A 96 -7.59 -16.17 14.20
C MET A 96 -7.19 -14.92 14.99
N TYR A 97 -6.96 -15.12 16.29
CA TYR A 97 -6.33 -14.17 17.22
C TYR A 97 -7.09 -12.87 17.55
N GLY A 98 -8.42 -12.80 17.37
CA GLY A 98 -9.20 -11.62 17.76
C GLY A 98 -8.84 -10.35 16.99
N MET A 99 -8.16 -10.50 15.84
CA MET A 99 -7.85 -9.39 14.94
C MET A 99 -8.94 -9.25 13.86
N GLN A 100 -9.16 -8.01 13.43
CA GLN A 100 -10.16 -7.58 12.45
C GLN A 100 -9.86 -8.04 11.00
N TYR A 101 -9.00 -9.06 10.83
CA TYR A 101 -8.64 -9.66 9.56
C TYR A 101 -9.38 -11.00 9.42
N GLY A 102 -9.92 -11.29 8.25
CA GLY A 102 -10.64 -12.54 8.01
C GLY A 102 -9.73 -13.77 7.99
N GLY A 103 -10.29 -14.95 8.31
CA GLY A 103 -9.62 -16.26 8.26
C GLY A 103 -9.07 -16.71 6.90
N GLY A 104 -9.19 -15.90 5.84
CA GLY A 104 -8.61 -16.20 4.53
C GLY A 104 -7.08 -16.26 4.54
N LEU A 105 -6.39 -15.58 5.46
CA LEU A 105 -4.91 -15.58 5.52
C LEU A 105 -4.31 -16.95 5.83
N GLU A 106 -4.99 -17.70 6.69
CA GLU A 106 -4.65 -19.05 7.09
C GLU A 106 -4.77 -20.03 5.90
N GLN A 107 -5.81 -19.84 5.07
CA GLN A 107 -6.03 -20.65 3.87
C GLN A 107 -4.88 -20.54 2.86
N PHE A 108 -4.22 -19.38 2.83
CA PHE A 108 -3.05 -19.14 1.99
C PHE A 108 -1.73 -19.47 2.69
N GLY A 109 -1.75 -19.97 3.93
CA GLY A 109 -0.53 -20.20 4.71
C GLY A 109 0.26 -18.91 4.94
N VAL A 110 -0.41 -17.79 5.20
CA VAL A 110 0.19 -16.48 5.45
C VAL A 110 -0.07 -16.07 6.90
N LEU A 111 1.01 -15.86 7.65
CA LEU A 111 0.94 -15.43 9.05
C LEU A 111 1.11 -13.91 9.19
N TYR A 112 2.01 -13.29 8.43
CA TYR A 112 2.28 -11.84 8.49
C TYR A 112 2.97 -11.32 7.22
N GLY A 113 2.98 -10.00 7.03
CA GLY A 113 3.75 -9.34 5.97
C GLY A 113 2.94 -8.95 4.73
N ILE A 114 1.61 -8.95 4.82
CA ILE A 114 0.78 -8.59 3.67
C ILE A 114 1.00 -7.12 3.31
N THR A 115 1.33 -6.90 2.04
CA THR A 115 1.49 -5.56 1.47
C THR A 115 0.16 -5.02 0.96
N GLY A 116 0.08 -3.70 0.73
CA GLY A 116 -1.09 -3.11 0.06
C GLY A 116 -1.30 -3.69 -1.34
N PHE A 117 -0.20 -4.03 -2.01
CA PHE A 117 -0.23 -4.61 -3.34
C PHE A 117 -0.85 -6.00 -3.32
N SER A 118 -0.40 -6.85 -2.39
CA SER A 118 -0.98 -8.18 -2.16
C SER A 118 -2.47 -8.08 -1.83
N TRP A 119 -2.85 -7.12 -0.99
CA TRP A 119 -4.23 -6.85 -0.61
C TRP A 119 -5.13 -6.48 -1.79
N LEU A 120 -4.65 -5.62 -2.69
CA LEU A 120 -5.37 -5.26 -3.92
C LEU A 120 -5.45 -6.46 -4.87
N LEU A 121 -4.32 -7.14 -5.08
CA LEU A 121 -4.21 -8.23 -6.03
C LEU A 121 -5.16 -9.38 -5.69
N VAL A 122 -5.21 -9.77 -4.42
CA VAL A 122 -6.10 -10.85 -3.95
C VAL A 122 -7.57 -10.45 -4.05
N GLN A 123 -7.94 -9.21 -3.76
CA GLN A 123 -9.35 -8.83 -3.75
C GLN A 123 -9.94 -8.52 -5.12
N ILE A 124 -9.17 -7.86 -6.00
CA ILE A 124 -9.68 -7.30 -7.27
C ILE A 124 -8.87 -7.72 -8.50
N GLY A 125 -7.89 -8.62 -8.35
CA GLY A 125 -7.09 -9.16 -9.43
C GLY A 125 -6.14 -8.14 -10.06
N TRP A 126 -5.48 -8.55 -11.14
CA TRP A 126 -4.54 -7.70 -11.88
C TRP A 126 -5.18 -6.46 -12.49
N PRO A 127 -6.32 -6.55 -13.22
CA PRO A 127 -6.93 -5.38 -13.84
C PRO A 127 -7.30 -4.32 -12.80
N GLY A 128 -7.95 -4.73 -11.71
CA GLY A 128 -8.34 -3.81 -10.63
C GLY A 128 -7.12 -3.16 -9.97
N THR A 129 -6.09 -3.94 -9.66
CA THR A 129 -4.85 -3.45 -9.06
C THR A 129 -4.13 -2.46 -9.97
N ILE A 130 -4.01 -2.76 -11.27
CA ILE A 130 -3.38 -1.88 -12.25
C ILE A 130 -4.17 -0.58 -12.38
N VAL A 131 -5.50 -0.65 -12.47
CA VAL A 131 -6.37 0.54 -12.55
C VAL A 131 -6.21 1.41 -11.30
N TRP A 132 -6.19 0.81 -10.11
CA TRP A 132 -5.98 1.51 -8.85
C TRP A 132 -4.64 2.27 -8.82
N LEU A 133 -3.54 1.59 -9.14
CA LEU A 133 -2.21 2.20 -9.15
C LEU A 133 -2.10 3.28 -10.24
N ALA A 134 -2.59 2.99 -11.44
CA ALA A 134 -2.60 3.93 -12.56
C ALA A 134 -3.43 5.18 -12.27
N PHE A 135 -4.53 5.05 -11.54
CA PHE A 135 -5.35 6.18 -11.12
C PHE A 135 -4.54 7.19 -10.29
N TYR A 136 -3.78 6.74 -9.29
CA TYR A 136 -2.98 7.65 -8.46
C TYR A 136 -1.79 8.26 -9.21
N VAL A 137 -1.16 7.51 -10.12
CA VAL A 137 -0.14 8.05 -11.02
C VAL A 137 -0.73 9.14 -11.93
N TYR A 138 -1.92 8.90 -12.49
CA TYR A 138 -2.64 9.87 -13.29
C TYR A 138 -2.98 11.12 -12.49
N MET A 139 -3.55 10.96 -11.29
CA MET A 139 -3.93 12.06 -10.40
C MET A 139 -2.73 12.91 -10.00
N PHE A 140 -1.59 12.29 -9.68
CA PHE A 140 -0.34 13.00 -9.45
C PHE A 140 0.01 13.91 -10.64
N GLY A 141 0.04 13.35 -11.85
CA GLY A 141 0.32 14.12 -13.07
C GLY A 141 -0.68 15.25 -13.32
N ARG A 142 -1.96 15.05 -13.00
CA ARG A 142 -2.99 16.09 -13.07
C ARG A 142 -2.74 17.22 -12.08
N PHE A 143 -2.43 16.92 -10.84
CA PHE A 143 -2.16 17.93 -9.82
C PHE A 143 -0.89 18.73 -10.09
N ILE A 144 0.17 18.10 -10.62
CA ILE A 144 1.37 18.82 -11.06
C ILE A 144 1.04 19.80 -12.20
N LYS A 145 0.27 19.37 -13.21
CA LYS A 145 -0.18 20.26 -14.29
C LYS A 145 -1.03 21.43 -13.77
N LEU A 146 -1.92 21.16 -12.80
CA LEU A 146 -2.75 22.19 -12.18
C LEU A 146 -1.91 23.20 -11.39
N SER A 147 -0.97 22.73 -10.57
CA SER A 147 -0.02 23.57 -9.85
C SER A 147 0.75 24.50 -10.79
N ASN A 148 1.26 23.96 -11.91
CA ASN A 148 2.05 24.74 -12.85
C ASN A 148 1.25 25.80 -13.62
N SER A 149 -0.08 25.67 -13.69
CA SER A 149 -0.99 26.64 -14.33
C SER A 149 -1.66 27.59 -13.33
N GLU A 150 -1.33 27.48 -12.04
CA GLU A 150 -1.88 28.32 -10.99
C GLU A 150 -0.90 29.43 -10.60
N ASN A 151 -1.40 30.65 -10.62
CA ASN A 151 -0.64 31.84 -10.26
C ASN A 151 -0.85 32.20 -8.79
N ASP A 152 -2.01 31.86 -8.24
CA ASP A 152 -2.32 32.10 -6.84
C ASP A 152 -1.47 31.16 -5.94
N PRO A 153 -0.65 31.71 -5.02
CA PRO A 153 0.26 30.90 -4.20
C PRO A 153 -0.44 29.87 -3.32
N PHE A 154 -1.63 30.20 -2.80
CA PHE A 154 -2.39 29.28 -1.96
C PHE A 154 -2.85 28.08 -2.78
N TRP A 155 -3.48 28.33 -3.92
CA TRP A 155 -3.99 27.25 -4.77
C TRP A 155 -2.87 26.43 -5.39
N LYS A 156 -1.75 27.05 -5.76
CA LYS A 156 -0.58 26.33 -6.24
C LYS A 156 -0.06 25.35 -5.18
N SER A 157 0.09 25.82 -3.95
CA SER A 157 0.52 24.99 -2.82
C SER A 157 -0.47 23.86 -2.55
N PHE A 158 -1.76 24.16 -2.57
CA PHE A 158 -2.83 23.16 -2.44
C PHE A 158 -2.71 22.04 -3.48
N GLN A 159 -2.51 22.38 -4.76
CA GLN A 159 -2.33 21.37 -5.81
C GLN A 159 -1.05 20.54 -5.61
N LEU A 160 0.06 21.17 -5.20
CA LEU A 160 1.28 20.44 -4.87
C LEU A 160 1.07 19.48 -3.70
N SER A 161 0.34 19.89 -2.67
CA SER A 161 -0.02 19.01 -1.55
C SER A 161 -0.87 17.83 -2.02
N MET A 162 -1.83 18.05 -2.92
CA MET A 162 -2.63 16.97 -3.51
C MET A 162 -1.80 16.01 -4.36
N ALA A 163 -0.81 16.51 -5.09
CA ALA A 163 0.16 15.67 -5.80
C ALA A 163 0.97 14.81 -4.81
N GLY A 164 1.46 15.41 -3.72
CA GLY A 164 2.14 14.70 -2.63
C GLY A 164 1.25 13.62 -2.01
N TYR A 165 -0.01 13.94 -1.72
CA TYR A 165 -0.99 12.99 -1.21
C TYR A 165 -1.13 11.79 -2.15
N ALA A 166 -1.32 12.01 -3.46
CA ALA A 166 -1.44 10.93 -4.44
C ALA A 166 -0.21 10.00 -4.46
N ILE A 167 1.01 10.54 -4.30
CA ILE A 167 2.22 9.73 -4.17
C ILE A 167 2.23 8.93 -2.86
N VAL A 168 1.89 9.56 -1.74
CA VAL A 168 1.85 8.86 -0.43
C VAL A 168 0.89 7.68 -0.49
N VAL A 169 -0.30 7.90 -1.06
CA VAL A 169 -1.30 6.86 -1.29
C VAL A 169 -0.77 5.76 -2.21
N LEU A 170 -0.10 6.10 -3.31
CA LEU A 170 0.53 5.12 -4.19
C LEU A 170 1.56 4.26 -3.44
N VAL A 171 2.45 4.88 -2.65
CA VAL A 171 3.48 4.17 -1.88
C VAL A 171 2.87 3.28 -0.80
N ILE A 172 1.86 3.77 -0.07
CA ILE A 172 1.14 2.98 0.93
C ILE A 172 0.44 1.79 0.25
N SER A 173 -0.19 2.01 -0.92
CA SER A 173 -0.84 0.93 -1.71
C SER A 173 0.14 -0.15 -2.15
N LEU A 174 1.43 0.14 -2.25
CA LEU A 174 2.44 -0.84 -2.61
C LEU A 174 3.00 -1.57 -1.39
N ILE A 175 3.16 -0.86 -0.27
CA ILE A 175 3.96 -1.34 0.84
C ILE A 175 3.09 -1.82 2.01
N TYR A 176 2.02 -1.11 2.38
CA TYR A 176 1.26 -1.34 3.62
C TYR A 176 -0.17 -1.82 3.36
N GLY A 177 -0.54 -2.96 3.98
CA GLY A 177 -1.77 -3.71 3.68
C GLY A 177 -3.10 -3.03 4.03
N SER A 178 -3.25 -2.46 5.23
CA SER A 178 -4.58 -2.16 5.78
C SER A 178 -4.95 -0.68 5.85
N TYR A 179 -3.98 0.24 5.84
CA TYR A 179 -4.24 1.64 6.23
C TYR A 179 -5.15 2.45 5.29
N MET A 180 -5.28 2.05 4.03
CA MET A 180 -6.15 2.75 3.08
C MET A 180 -7.45 2.03 2.73
N ILE A 181 -7.54 0.75 3.08
CA ILE A 181 -8.74 -0.05 2.83
C ILE A 181 -9.61 -0.10 4.10
N MET A 182 -9.01 -0.03 5.30
CA MET A 182 -9.74 0.04 6.57
C MET A 182 -10.02 1.47 7.03
N GLY A 183 -9.27 2.46 6.50
CA GLY A 183 -9.40 3.87 6.85
C GLY A 183 -10.14 4.67 5.78
N ASP A 184 -11.44 4.41 5.60
CA ASP A 184 -12.27 5.06 4.57
C ASP A 184 -12.18 6.59 4.57
N LEU A 185 -11.91 7.18 5.74
CA LEU A 185 -11.77 8.62 5.92
C LEU A 185 -10.67 9.23 5.03
N MET A 186 -9.51 8.58 4.90
CA MET A 186 -8.39 9.14 4.13
C MET A 186 -8.69 9.14 2.63
N VAL A 187 -9.32 8.09 2.14
CA VAL A 187 -9.74 7.99 0.74
C VAL A 187 -10.86 9.00 0.46
N PHE A 188 -11.84 9.11 1.37
CA PHE A 188 -12.91 10.10 1.29
C PHE A 188 -12.37 11.55 1.24
N VAL A 189 -11.47 11.90 2.16
CA VAL A 189 -10.85 13.23 2.22
C VAL A 189 -10.06 13.51 0.93
N PHE A 190 -9.33 12.53 0.42
CA PHE A 190 -8.62 12.68 -0.86
C PHE A 190 -9.59 13.02 -2.01
N PHE A 191 -10.70 12.30 -2.13
CA PHE A 191 -11.69 12.56 -3.18
C PHE A 191 -12.39 13.91 -3.01
N LEU A 192 -12.76 14.30 -1.79
CA LEU A 192 -13.35 15.61 -1.49
C LEU A 192 -12.40 16.75 -1.91
N MET A 193 -11.14 16.67 -1.51
CA MET A 193 -10.13 17.68 -1.81
C MET A 193 -9.80 17.73 -3.30
N SER A 194 -9.80 16.57 -3.96
CA SER A 194 -9.69 16.47 -5.42
C SER A 194 -10.86 17.18 -6.11
N ALA A 195 -12.09 17.00 -5.62
CA ALA A 195 -13.26 17.66 -6.18
C ALA A 195 -13.19 19.19 -6.06
N ILE A 196 -12.70 19.71 -4.93
CA ILE A 196 -12.45 21.16 -4.74
C ILE A 196 -11.46 21.67 -5.80
N SER A 197 -10.35 20.94 -6.01
CA SER A 197 -9.33 21.26 -7.01
C SER A 197 -9.92 21.38 -8.42
N PHE A 198 -10.68 20.37 -8.87
CA PHE A 198 -11.25 20.36 -10.22
C PHE A 198 -12.40 21.35 -10.38
N SER A 199 -13.22 21.55 -9.35
CA SER A 199 -14.32 22.54 -9.39
C SER A 199 -13.80 23.95 -9.59
N ARG A 200 -12.68 24.29 -8.94
CA ARG A 200 -12.00 25.57 -9.17
C ARG A 200 -11.51 25.70 -10.61
N GLN A 201 -10.90 24.65 -11.16
CA GLN A 201 -10.43 24.67 -12.54
C GLN A 201 -11.60 24.97 -13.50
N ALA A 202 -12.73 24.26 -13.34
CA ALA A 202 -13.92 24.47 -14.15
C ALA A 202 -14.44 25.92 -14.05
N ALA A 203 -14.49 26.48 -12.84
CA ALA A 203 -14.89 27.87 -12.62
C ALA A 203 -13.96 28.87 -13.33
N ARG A 204 -12.63 28.63 -13.33
CA ARG A 204 -11.67 29.51 -14.04
C ARG A 204 -11.86 29.45 -15.56
N VAL A 205 -12.03 28.26 -16.13
CA VAL A 205 -12.27 28.10 -17.58
C VAL A 205 -13.53 28.85 -18.01
N SER A 206 -14.62 28.74 -17.24
CA SER A 206 -15.89 29.40 -17.56
C SER A 206 -15.85 30.94 -17.52
N ARG A 207 -14.91 31.53 -16.76
CA ARG A 207 -14.72 32.98 -16.68
C ARG A 207 -13.89 33.55 -17.82
N VAL A 208 -13.04 32.74 -18.46
CA VAL A 208 -12.21 33.17 -19.59
C VAL A 208 -12.98 33.09 -20.91
N SER A 209 -14.04 32.27 -20.97
CA SER A 209 -14.89 32.09 -22.15
C SER A 209 -16.08 33.06 -22.23
N ARG A 210 -16.20 34.02 -21.32
CA ARG A 210 -17.20 35.10 -21.31
C ARG A 210 -16.50 36.43 -21.52
#